data_AF-A0A4R4E1H6-F1
#
_entry.id   AF-A0A4R4E1H6-F1
#
_cell.length_a   1.000
_cell.length_b   1.000
_cell.length_c   1.000
_cell.angle_alpha   90.00
_cell.angle_beta   90.00
_cell.angle_gamma   90.00
#
_symmetry.space_group_name_H-M   'P 1'
#
loop_
_entity.id
_entity.type
_entity.pdbx_description
1 polymer ?
#
loop_
_entity_poly.entity_id
_entity_poly.type
_entity_poly.pdbx_seq_one_letter_code
_entity_poly.pdbx_strand_id
1 'polypeptide(L)'
;MPFRFRILPAQAIVLLAVLQVFCVTYGLQLPHASGFLSLLFFASGLAIAGLILEVPAARFDKKNFFSRQSILKGLVLLALLPISRYVARGIMDGTPIAIEHADMLPILKVQATRFLHGQWDQIHAPVPEIWNGMVPIYLPALWLPYCYPIAMDFDMRWLTVAAIWLCVALCVLPGRWRRPLPWVGLSLGLLFLLCWFHFEGTNNVIRLTEEGIIYAYYALLAAALLSGNPWLAGIATALCFLSRYALIGWLPFALVYLLYKKEYGYLWRFAAAGAATGLLLLAPVGLQPLQIHANQPGLYIAHAERVWRENPEYFWRSVGLSKFFGAGGVRANHATLLYGTFLAPLLFFFLIRKMTVPLPQALLAGLQVALTIFYNFMDVSYLYLFYTPVFVSLVSGAWLLAGSERKIADL
;
A
#
# COMPACT_ATOMS: atom_id res chain seq x y z
N MET A 1 -3.64 40.03 19.86
CA MET A 1 -3.06 39.61 18.57
C MET A 1 -3.96 38.56 17.95
N PRO A 2 -4.42 38.71 16.69
CA PRO A 2 -5.29 37.72 16.07
C PRO A 2 -4.52 36.40 15.87
N PHE A 3 -5.01 35.32 16.46
CA PHE A 3 -4.51 33.95 16.21
C PHE A 3 -4.76 33.61 14.74
N ARG A 4 -3.75 33.80 13.87
CA ARG A 4 -3.80 33.28 12.51
C ARG A 4 -3.59 31.77 12.57
N PHE A 5 -4.66 31.00 12.40
CA PHE A 5 -4.60 29.55 12.19
C PHE A 5 -3.83 29.24 10.90
N ARG A 6 -2.51 29.06 11.01
CA ARG A 6 -1.67 28.59 9.89
C ARG A 6 -1.60 27.07 9.94
N ILE A 7 -2.29 26.42 9.00
CA ILE A 7 -2.18 24.96 8.80
C ILE A 7 -0.75 24.66 8.36
N LEU A 8 -0.07 23.80 9.10
CA LEU A 8 1.27 23.34 8.74
C LEU A 8 1.18 22.29 7.61
N PRO A 9 2.17 22.19 6.71
CA PRO A 9 2.15 21.20 5.62
C PRO A 9 1.89 19.77 6.10
N ALA A 10 2.50 19.36 7.23
CA ALA A 10 2.27 18.03 7.81
C ALA A 10 0.82 17.81 8.28
N GLN A 11 0.13 18.86 8.75
CA GLN A 11 -1.29 18.79 9.12
C GLN A 11 -2.17 18.68 7.87
N ALA A 12 -1.84 19.43 6.81
CA ALA A 12 -2.53 19.33 5.53
C ALA A 12 -2.40 17.93 4.91
N ILE A 13 -1.23 17.29 5.01
CA ILE A 13 -1.04 15.89 4.57
C ILE A 13 -2.00 14.95 5.32
N VAL A 14 -2.13 15.08 6.65
CA VAL A 14 -3.07 14.26 7.43
C VAL A 14 -4.51 14.50 6.98
N LEU A 15 -4.92 15.75 6.77
CA LEU A 15 -6.27 16.06 6.29
C LEU A 15 -6.55 15.44 4.92
N LEU A 16 -5.59 15.52 4.00
CA LEU A 16 -5.71 14.91 2.66
C LEU A 16 -5.70 13.38 2.72
N ALA A 17 -4.93 12.78 3.62
CA ALA A 17 -4.94 11.32 3.82
C ALA A 17 -6.30 10.84 4.39
N VAL A 18 -6.88 11.59 5.33
CA VAL A 18 -8.24 11.33 5.85
C VAL A 18 -9.29 11.54 4.75
N LEU A 19 -9.11 12.55 3.90
CA LEU A 19 -9.96 12.75 2.72
C LEU A 19 -9.87 11.56 1.76
N GLN A 20 -8.67 11.02 1.52
CA GLN A 20 -8.51 9.80 0.72
C GLN A 20 -9.25 8.61 1.35
N VAL A 21 -9.17 8.42 2.68
CA VAL A 21 -9.97 7.40 3.40
C VAL A 21 -11.45 7.59 3.12
N PHE A 22 -11.97 8.81 3.26
CA PHE A 22 -13.37 9.10 2.99
C PHE A 22 -13.75 8.76 1.54
N CYS A 23 -12.92 9.14 0.56
CA CYS A 23 -13.14 8.85 -0.84
C CYS A 23 -13.21 7.34 -1.14
N VAL A 24 -12.41 6.49 -0.47
CA VAL A 24 -12.39 5.02 -0.71
C VAL A 24 -13.32 4.21 0.20
N THR A 25 -14.11 4.88 1.04
CA THR A 25 -15.05 4.25 1.97
C THR A 25 -16.44 4.87 1.81
N TYR A 26 -16.91 5.61 2.81
CA TYR A 26 -18.25 6.15 2.89
C TYR A 26 -18.59 7.17 1.81
N GLY A 27 -17.60 7.84 1.21
CA GLY A 27 -17.81 8.72 0.07
C GLY A 27 -18.48 7.99 -1.10
N LEU A 28 -18.09 6.75 -1.38
CA LEU A 28 -18.65 5.97 -2.50
C LEU A 28 -20.11 5.57 -2.29
N GLN A 29 -20.63 5.68 -1.07
CA GLN A 29 -22.05 5.48 -0.78
C GLN A 29 -22.92 6.67 -1.22
N LEU A 30 -22.31 7.82 -1.55
CA LEU A 30 -23.03 8.99 -2.06
C LEU A 30 -23.44 8.76 -3.53
N PRO A 31 -24.75 8.79 -3.85
CA PRO A 31 -25.23 8.62 -5.22
C PRO A 31 -24.59 9.64 -6.16
N HIS A 32 -24.19 9.20 -7.35
CA HIS A 32 -23.62 10.03 -8.42
C HIS A 32 -22.31 10.77 -8.09
N ALA A 33 -21.72 10.56 -6.91
CA ALA A 33 -20.49 11.24 -6.51
C ALA A 33 -19.19 10.54 -6.96
N SER A 34 -19.27 9.31 -7.50
CA SER A 34 -18.08 8.47 -7.72
C SER A 34 -17.06 9.09 -8.68
N GLY A 35 -17.50 9.81 -9.71
CA GLY A 35 -16.61 10.54 -10.62
C GLY A 35 -15.85 11.66 -9.91
N PHE A 36 -16.56 12.51 -9.16
CA PHE A 36 -15.95 13.57 -8.36
C PHE A 36 -14.98 13.03 -7.32
N LEU A 37 -15.35 11.95 -6.62
CA LEU A 37 -14.49 11.32 -5.62
C LEU A 37 -13.23 10.71 -6.22
N SER A 38 -13.29 10.19 -7.45
CA SER A 38 -12.12 9.69 -8.18
C SER A 38 -11.13 10.83 -8.47
N LEU A 39 -11.62 11.97 -8.96
CA LEU A 39 -10.80 13.15 -9.19
C LEU A 39 -10.23 13.72 -7.89
N LEU A 40 -11.04 13.74 -6.82
CA LEU A 40 -10.61 14.23 -5.51
C LEU A 40 -9.55 13.33 -4.88
N PHE A 41 -9.69 12.01 -5.00
CA PHE A 41 -8.71 11.04 -4.54
C PHE A 41 -7.36 11.20 -5.27
N PHE A 42 -7.41 11.33 -6.59
CA PHE A 42 -6.24 11.58 -7.44
C PHE A 42 -5.55 12.89 -7.10
N ALA A 43 -6.30 13.99 -7.04
CA ALA A 43 -5.78 15.32 -6.71
C ALA A 43 -5.17 15.34 -5.30
N SER A 44 -5.79 14.68 -4.33
CA SER A 44 -5.26 14.54 -2.97
C SER A 44 -3.93 13.81 -2.95
N GLY A 45 -3.77 12.75 -3.75
CA GLY A 45 -2.50 12.01 -3.84
C GLY A 45 -1.35 12.88 -4.38
N LEU A 46 -1.61 13.66 -5.43
CA LEU A 46 -0.62 14.60 -5.97
C LEU A 46 -0.33 15.76 -5.02
N ALA A 47 -1.35 16.32 -4.36
CA ALA A 47 -1.19 17.38 -3.37
C ALA A 47 -0.36 16.91 -2.16
N ILE A 48 -0.57 15.68 -1.68
CA ILE A 48 0.26 15.06 -0.64
C ILE A 48 1.71 14.99 -1.08
N ALA A 49 2.00 14.56 -2.32
CA ALA A 49 3.36 14.51 -2.85
C ALA A 49 4.05 15.88 -2.84
N GLY A 50 3.34 16.93 -3.25
CA GLY A 50 3.85 18.32 -3.18
C GLY A 50 4.12 18.77 -1.75
N LEU A 51 3.17 18.56 -0.84
CA LEU A 51 3.28 18.96 0.57
C LEU A 51 4.39 18.23 1.32
N ILE A 52 4.71 16.98 0.95
CA ILE A 52 5.84 16.23 1.54
C ILE A 52 7.15 16.99 1.35
N LEU A 53 7.34 17.67 0.22
CA LEU A 53 8.55 18.45 -0.07
C LEU A 53 8.67 19.71 0.81
N GLU A 54 7.55 20.23 1.30
CA GLU A 54 7.49 21.44 2.14
C GLU A 54 7.69 21.15 3.63
N VAL A 55 7.56 19.89 4.06
CA VAL A 55 7.77 19.53 5.46
C VAL A 55 9.27 19.66 5.78
N PRO A 56 9.66 20.47 6.78
CA PRO A 56 11.05 20.56 7.20
C PRO A 56 11.62 19.19 7.55
N ALA A 57 12.93 18.98 7.36
CA ALA A 57 13.62 17.71 7.61
C ALA A 57 13.20 17.05 8.93
N ALA A 58 12.23 16.16 8.85
CA ALA A 58 11.69 15.40 9.95
C ALA A 58 12.59 14.21 10.17
N ARG A 59 13.39 14.20 11.25
CA ARG A 59 14.12 13.00 11.67
C ARG A 59 13.32 12.30 12.76
N PHE A 60 12.96 11.05 12.48
CA PHE A 60 12.36 10.20 13.49
C PHE A 60 13.37 9.88 14.60
N ASP A 61 12.96 10.01 15.86
CA ASP A 61 13.78 9.57 16.99
C ASP A 61 13.39 8.18 17.44
N LYS A 62 14.34 7.25 17.36
CA LYS A 62 14.20 5.91 17.91
C LYS A 62 13.86 5.93 19.41
N LYS A 63 14.36 6.92 20.16
CA LYS A 63 14.07 7.07 21.61
C LYS A 63 12.58 7.32 21.90
N ASN A 64 11.82 7.83 20.93
CA ASN A 64 10.39 8.07 21.13
C ASN A 64 9.57 6.78 21.14
N PHE A 65 10.04 5.72 20.48
CA PHE A 65 9.29 4.47 20.36
C PHE A 65 9.03 3.81 21.72
N PHE A 66 9.94 4.01 22.68
CA PHE A 66 9.84 3.50 24.05
C PHE A 66 9.37 4.56 25.06
N SER A 67 8.75 5.64 24.60
CA SER A 67 8.17 6.63 25.50
C SER A 67 6.94 6.08 26.23
N ARG A 68 6.63 6.60 27.43
CA ARG A 68 5.40 6.26 28.16
C ARG A 68 4.13 6.40 27.31
N GLN A 69 4.10 7.41 26.42
CA GLN A 69 2.97 7.61 25.49
C GLN A 69 2.90 6.50 24.44
N SER A 70 4.03 6.10 23.86
CA SER A 70 4.08 5.01 22.89
C SER A 70 3.73 3.66 23.50
N ILE A 71 4.13 3.42 24.76
CA ILE A 71 3.70 2.24 25.53
C ILE A 71 2.19 2.26 25.73
N LEU A 72 1.61 3.38 26.19
CA LEU A 72 0.16 3.51 26.37
C LEU A 72 -0.60 3.28 25.05
N LYS A 73 -0.14 3.86 23.94
CA LYS A 73 -0.69 3.63 22.61
C LYS A 73 -0.61 2.15 22.23
N GLY A 74 0.53 1.51 22.47
CA GLY A 74 0.72 0.09 22.26
C GLY A 74 -0.29 -0.75 23.06
N LEU A 75 -0.50 -0.43 24.33
CA LEU A 75 -1.51 -1.09 25.17
C LEU A 75 -2.93 -0.87 24.64
N VAL A 76 -3.26 0.32 24.15
CA VAL A 76 -4.56 0.58 23.51
C VAL A 76 -4.72 -0.25 22.25
N LEU A 77 -3.71 -0.30 21.38
CA LEU A 77 -3.74 -1.15 20.18
C LEU A 77 -3.91 -2.63 20.55
N LEU A 78 -3.18 -3.12 21.55
CA LEU A 78 -3.30 -4.48 22.07
C LEU A 78 -4.71 -4.75 22.63
N ALA A 79 -5.32 -3.79 23.31
CA ALA A 79 -6.68 -3.92 23.84
C ALA A 79 -7.76 -3.95 22.73
N LEU A 80 -7.49 -3.34 21.57
CA LEU A 80 -8.41 -3.37 20.42
C LEU A 80 -8.30 -4.66 19.60
N LEU A 81 -7.19 -5.41 19.70
CA LEU A 81 -7.01 -6.67 18.97
C LEU A 81 -8.09 -7.72 19.30
N PRO A 82 -8.48 -7.98 20.58
CA PRO A 82 -9.60 -8.87 20.89
C PRO A 82 -10.92 -8.45 20.26
N ILE A 83 -11.20 -7.14 20.17
CA ILE A 83 -12.42 -6.62 19.55
C ILE A 83 -12.38 -6.87 18.05
N SER A 84 -11.28 -6.52 17.38
CA SER A 84 -11.09 -6.79 15.96
C SER A 84 -11.14 -8.28 15.65
N ARG A 85 -10.55 -9.13 16.51
CA ARG A 85 -10.65 -10.58 16.42
C ARG A 85 -12.09 -11.05 16.49
N TYR A 86 -12.87 -10.58 17.47
CA TYR A 86 -14.27 -10.97 17.63
C TYR A 86 -15.09 -10.63 16.38
N VAL A 87 -14.95 -9.41 15.85
CA VAL A 87 -15.71 -8.96 14.67
C VAL A 87 -15.23 -9.65 13.40
N ALA A 88 -13.91 -9.72 13.17
CA ALA A 88 -13.34 -10.37 11.99
C ALA A 88 -13.69 -11.87 11.94
N ARG A 89 -13.74 -12.54 13.10
CA ARG A 89 -14.19 -13.94 13.18
C ARG A 89 -15.62 -14.11 12.68
N GLY A 90 -16.54 -13.20 13.02
CA GLY A 90 -17.91 -13.23 12.48
C GLY A 90 -17.94 -13.14 10.95
N ILE A 91 -17.06 -12.34 10.34
CA ILE A 91 -16.92 -12.25 8.88
C ILE A 91 -16.36 -13.55 8.30
N MET A 92 -15.32 -14.10 8.93
CA MET A 92 -14.60 -15.28 8.45
C MET A 92 -15.41 -16.57 8.56
N ASP A 93 -16.10 -16.77 9.69
CA ASP A 93 -16.94 -17.94 9.94
C ASP A 93 -18.16 -17.95 8.97
N GLY A 94 -18.63 -16.78 8.55
CA GLY A 94 -19.73 -16.62 7.59
C GLY A 94 -19.32 -16.71 6.11
N THR A 95 -18.05 -16.89 5.78
CA THR A 95 -17.60 -17.03 4.39
C THR A 95 -16.45 -18.03 4.28
N PRO A 96 -16.71 -19.30 3.89
CA PRO A 96 -15.65 -20.27 3.73
C PRO A 96 -14.67 -19.85 2.62
N ILE A 97 -13.40 -20.23 2.76
CA ILE A 97 -12.40 -20.07 1.70
C ILE A 97 -12.72 -21.12 0.63
N ALA A 98 -13.40 -20.68 -0.43
CA ALA A 98 -13.93 -21.53 -1.46
C ALA A 98 -13.72 -20.86 -2.84
N ILE A 99 -13.42 -21.66 -3.85
CA ILE A 99 -13.04 -21.20 -5.21
C ILE A 99 -14.22 -20.47 -5.88
N GLU A 100 -15.44 -20.79 -5.47
CA GLU A 100 -16.70 -20.21 -5.91
C GLU A 100 -16.83 -18.73 -5.52
N HIS A 101 -16.08 -18.27 -4.52
CA HIS A 101 -16.14 -16.90 -4.03
C HIS A 101 -14.95 -16.05 -4.47
N ALA A 102 -13.75 -16.62 -4.43
CA ALA A 102 -12.52 -15.98 -4.88
C ALA A 102 -11.43 -17.04 -5.12
N ASP A 103 -10.58 -16.79 -6.11
CA ASP A 103 -9.45 -17.64 -6.47
C ASP A 103 -8.16 -17.32 -5.71
N MET A 104 -8.00 -16.08 -5.26
CA MET A 104 -6.76 -15.56 -4.68
C MET A 104 -6.28 -16.37 -3.46
N LEU A 105 -7.09 -16.46 -2.40
CA LEU A 105 -6.73 -17.20 -1.18
C LEU A 105 -6.55 -18.72 -1.42
N PRO A 106 -7.42 -19.41 -2.18
CA PRO A 106 -7.18 -20.80 -2.58
C PRO A 106 -5.86 -21.02 -3.30
N ILE A 107 -5.49 -20.17 -4.26
CA ILE A 107 -4.20 -20.27 -4.98
C ILE A 107 -3.03 -20.11 -4.02
N LEU A 108 -3.08 -19.09 -3.16
CA LEU A 108 -2.03 -18.86 -2.15
C LEU A 108 -1.88 -20.04 -1.18
N LYS A 109 -3.01 -20.65 -0.79
CA LYS A 109 -3.03 -21.87 0.01
C LYS A 109 -2.33 -23.02 -0.71
N VAL A 110 -2.60 -23.23 -2.00
CA VAL A 110 -1.93 -24.27 -2.80
C VAL A 110 -0.43 -24.00 -2.92
N GLN A 111 -0.02 -22.76 -3.22
CA GLN A 111 1.40 -22.39 -3.30
C GLN A 111 2.14 -22.65 -1.97
N ALA A 112 1.56 -22.20 -0.85
CA ALA A 112 2.12 -22.41 0.48
C ALA A 112 2.20 -23.91 0.86
N THR A 113 1.16 -24.68 0.53
CA THR A 113 1.14 -26.14 0.79
C THR A 113 2.23 -26.86 -0.01
N ARG A 114 2.35 -26.56 -1.31
CA ARG A 114 3.42 -27.13 -2.16
C ARG A 114 4.81 -26.80 -1.63
N PHE A 115 5.03 -25.56 -1.17
CA PHE A 115 6.29 -25.16 -0.56
C PHE A 115 6.60 -25.95 0.73
N LEU A 116 5.64 -26.06 1.65
CA LEU A 116 5.79 -26.78 2.91
C LEU A 116 6.02 -28.29 2.72
N HIS A 117 5.50 -28.87 1.65
CA HIS A 117 5.73 -30.28 1.28
C HIS A 117 7.00 -30.51 0.44
N GLY A 118 7.81 -29.47 0.19
CA GLY A 118 9.04 -29.60 -0.61
C GLY A 118 8.82 -29.73 -2.13
N GLN A 119 7.61 -29.46 -2.63
CA GLN A 119 7.23 -29.51 -4.05
C GLN A 119 7.58 -28.19 -4.76
N TRP A 120 8.83 -27.75 -4.65
CA TRP A 120 9.26 -26.40 -5.02
C TRP A 120 9.15 -26.10 -6.53
N ASP A 121 9.38 -27.10 -7.37
CA ASP A 121 9.21 -27.06 -8.82
C ASP A 121 7.75 -26.93 -9.26
N GLN A 122 6.81 -27.30 -8.39
CA GLN A 122 5.38 -27.28 -8.68
C GLN A 122 4.66 -26.06 -8.11
N ILE A 123 5.33 -25.16 -7.38
CA ILE A 123 4.68 -24.00 -6.74
C ILE A 123 3.86 -23.18 -7.76
N HIS A 124 4.37 -23.02 -8.98
CA HIS A 124 3.70 -22.31 -10.07
C HIS A 124 3.09 -23.21 -11.15
N ALA A 125 3.03 -24.52 -10.93
CA ALA A 125 2.32 -25.41 -11.84
C ALA A 125 0.81 -25.09 -11.84
N PRO A 126 0.11 -25.32 -12.97
CA PRO A 126 -1.34 -25.23 -13.03
C PRO A 126 -2.03 -25.92 -11.85
N VAL A 127 -3.13 -25.35 -11.38
CA VAL A 127 -3.97 -25.94 -10.31
C VAL A 127 -5.26 -26.44 -10.96
N PRO A 128 -5.38 -27.74 -11.28
CA PRO A 128 -6.51 -28.28 -12.05
C PRO A 128 -7.88 -27.97 -11.43
N GLU A 129 -7.93 -27.93 -10.10
CA GLU A 129 -9.14 -27.70 -9.32
C GLU A 129 -9.65 -26.25 -9.40
N ILE A 130 -8.78 -25.30 -9.76
CA ILE A 130 -9.06 -23.88 -9.79
C ILE A 130 -9.22 -23.43 -11.25
N TRP A 131 -10.45 -23.08 -11.64
CA TRP A 131 -10.80 -22.45 -12.92
C TRP A 131 -10.16 -23.11 -14.16
N ASN A 132 -10.24 -24.45 -14.27
CA ASN A 132 -9.70 -25.25 -15.38
C ASN A 132 -8.17 -25.17 -15.53
N GLY A 133 -7.42 -25.20 -14.43
CA GLY A 133 -5.96 -25.23 -14.48
C GLY A 133 -5.31 -23.85 -14.45
N MET A 134 -5.82 -22.94 -13.61
CA MET A 134 -5.23 -21.61 -13.46
C MET A 134 -3.75 -21.70 -13.03
N VAL A 135 -2.90 -20.90 -13.68
CA VAL A 135 -1.48 -20.78 -13.34
C VAL A 135 -1.31 -19.75 -12.22
N PRO A 136 -0.73 -20.10 -11.06
CA PRO A 136 -0.45 -19.16 -9.99
C PRO A 136 0.48 -18.03 -10.45
N ILE A 137 0.03 -16.77 -10.31
CA ILE A 137 0.78 -15.57 -10.76
C ILE A 137 1.49 -14.81 -9.62
N TYR A 138 1.27 -15.22 -8.37
CA TYR A 138 1.73 -14.47 -7.21
C TYR A 138 3.21 -14.68 -6.92
N LEU A 139 3.92 -13.58 -6.71
CA LEU A 139 5.35 -13.58 -6.39
C LEU A 139 5.60 -13.96 -4.91
N PRO A 140 6.82 -14.41 -4.55
CA PRO A 140 7.09 -15.00 -3.23
C PRO A 140 6.80 -14.13 -2.02
N ALA A 141 6.99 -12.81 -2.09
CA ALA A 141 6.69 -11.98 -0.92
C ALA A 141 5.19 -11.97 -0.59
N LEU A 142 4.31 -12.29 -1.56
CA LEU A 142 2.88 -12.35 -1.32
C LEU A 142 2.45 -13.69 -0.71
N TRP A 143 2.89 -14.82 -1.29
CA TRP A 143 2.41 -16.14 -0.86
C TRP A 143 3.22 -16.76 0.28
N LEU A 144 4.53 -16.48 0.38
CA LEU A 144 5.39 -17.12 1.39
C LEU A 144 4.94 -16.84 2.83
N PRO A 145 4.47 -15.62 3.20
CA PRO A 145 3.91 -15.37 4.53
C PRO A 145 2.76 -16.31 4.92
N TYR A 146 1.99 -16.82 3.94
CA TYR A 146 0.90 -17.75 4.18
C TYR A 146 1.36 -19.17 4.52
N CYS A 147 2.66 -19.49 4.41
CA CYS A 147 3.18 -20.75 4.94
C CYS A 147 2.97 -20.87 6.46
N TYR A 148 3.01 -19.76 7.19
CA TYR A 148 2.80 -19.76 8.63
C TYR A 148 1.39 -20.20 9.05
N PRO A 149 0.29 -19.57 8.58
CA PRO A 149 -1.07 -20.04 8.90
C PRO A 149 -1.34 -21.46 8.45
N ILE A 150 -0.82 -21.87 7.29
CA ILE A 150 -1.04 -23.22 6.76
C ILE A 150 -0.29 -24.26 7.59
N ALA A 151 0.96 -24.01 7.99
CA ALA A 151 1.73 -24.92 8.84
C ALA A 151 1.13 -25.07 10.25
N MET A 152 0.47 -24.02 10.75
CA MET A 152 -0.13 -23.97 12.08
C MET A 152 -1.64 -24.33 12.09
N ASP A 153 -2.19 -24.70 10.93
CA ASP A 153 -3.60 -25.05 10.73
C ASP A 153 -4.60 -24.02 11.29
N PHE A 154 -4.35 -22.73 11.04
CA PHE A 154 -5.31 -21.68 11.35
C PHE A 154 -5.72 -20.89 10.10
N ASP A 155 -6.86 -20.20 10.18
CA ASP A 155 -7.41 -19.45 9.05
C ASP A 155 -6.41 -18.40 8.53
N MET A 156 -6.02 -18.56 7.27
CA MET A 156 -4.99 -17.74 6.64
C MET A 156 -5.35 -16.25 6.55
N ARG A 157 -6.63 -15.88 6.62
CA ARG A 157 -7.11 -14.49 6.60
C ARG A 157 -6.72 -13.71 7.86
N TRP A 158 -6.35 -14.39 8.95
CA TRP A 158 -5.74 -13.74 10.11
C TRP A 158 -4.46 -12.98 9.77
N LEU A 159 -3.75 -13.39 8.71
CA LEU A 159 -2.57 -12.69 8.24
C LEU A 159 -2.93 -11.32 7.64
N THR A 160 -4.03 -11.22 6.90
CA THR A 160 -4.58 -9.94 6.40
C THR A 160 -4.93 -9.02 7.57
N VAL A 161 -5.61 -9.55 8.60
CA VAL A 161 -5.97 -8.78 9.81
C VAL A 161 -4.72 -8.28 10.54
N ALA A 162 -3.73 -9.16 10.76
CA ALA A 162 -2.46 -8.79 11.40
C ALA A 162 -1.70 -7.70 10.63
N ALA A 163 -1.68 -7.81 9.30
CA ALA A 163 -1.01 -6.84 8.44
C ALA A 163 -1.72 -5.46 8.45
N ILE A 164 -3.05 -5.42 8.48
CA ILE A 164 -3.82 -4.17 8.70
C ILE A 164 -3.46 -3.53 10.04
N TRP A 165 -3.37 -4.32 11.12
CA TRP A 165 -2.98 -3.81 12.43
C TRP A 165 -1.54 -3.31 12.48
N LEU A 166 -0.62 -3.92 11.72
CA LEU A 166 0.72 -3.39 11.53
C LEU A 166 0.67 -2.00 10.87
N CYS A 167 -0.15 -1.78 9.84
CA CYS A 167 -0.34 -0.45 9.25
C CYS A 167 -0.85 0.56 10.28
N VAL A 168 -1.85 0.19 11.09
CA VAL A 168 -2.39 1.05 12.16
C VAL A 168 -1.30 1.40 13.17
N ALA A 169 -0.50 0.42 13.59
CA ALA A 169 0.63 0.64 14.50
C ALA A 169 1.66 1.61 13.91
N LEU A 170 2.00 1.47 12.62
CA LEU A 170 2.91 2.37 11.91
C LEU A 170 2.38 3.81 11.83
N CYS A 171 1.07 4.02 11.85
CA CYS A 171 0.45 5.34 11.92
C CYS A 171 0.44 5.93 13.34
N VAL A 172 0.21 5.13 14.37
CA VAL A 172 -0.08 5.64 15.73
C VAL A 172 1.17 5.82 16.60
N LEU A 173 2.13 4.91 16.48
CA LEU A 173 3.31 4.85 17.36
C LEU A 173 4.35 5.98 17.19
N PRO A 174 4.55 6.61 16.01
CA PRO A 174 5.62 7.58 15.83
C PRO A 174 5.47 8.90 16.62
N GLY A 175 4.24 9.30 16.92
CA GLY A 175 3.92 10.63 17.44
C GLY A 175 3.99 10.80 18.95
N ARG A 176 4.22 12.05 19.40
CA ARG A 176 3.79 12.52 20.72
C ARG A 176 2.46 13.25 20.56
N TRP A 177 1.54 13.13 21.51
CA TRP A 177 0.25 13.82 21.42
C TRP A 177 0.34 15.24 22.01
N ARG A 178 1.26 16.06 21.49
CA ARG A 178 1.42 17.45 21.96
C ARG A 178 0.34 18.36 21.37
N ARG A 179 -0.01 18.17 20.10
CA ARG A 179 -1.09 18.89 19.43
C ARG A 179 -2.21 17.91 19.11
N PRO A 180 -3.26 17.81 19.93
CA PRO A 180 -4.22 16.72 19.82
C PRO A 180 -4.98 16.73 18.49
N LEU A 181 -5.28 17.92 17.94
CA LEU A 181 -6.17 18.05 16.77
C LEU A 181 -5.77 17.22 15.53
N PRO A 182 -4.54 17.32 14.98
CA PRO A 182 -4.16 16.48 13.83
C PRO A 182 -4.09 14.98 14.16
N TRP A 183 -3.74 14.61 15.40
CA TRP A 183 -3.76 13.21 15.85
C TRP A 183 -5.18 12.68 16.02
N VAL A 184 -6.14 13.52 16.40
CA VAL A 184 -7.57 13.19 16.41
C VAL A 184 -8.04 12.97 14.97
N GLY A 185 -7.69 13.86 14.04
CA GLY A 185 -7.98 13.67 12.61
C GLY A 185 -7.46 12.33 12.07
N LEU A 186 -6.18 12.02 12.33
CA LEU A 186 -5.57 10.75 11.95
C LEU A 186 -6.30 9.55 12.59
N SER A 187 -6.59 9.61 13.89
CA SER A 187 -7.29 8.55 14.62
C SER A 187 -8.71 8.32 14.09
N LEU A 188 -9.42 9.40 13.75
CA LEU A 188 -10.75 9.32 13.13
C LEU A 188 -10.68 8.72 11.74
N GLY A 189 -9.69 9.08 10.92
CA GLY A 189 -9.46 8.44 9.62
C GLY A 189 -9.19 6.94 9.74
N LEU A 190 -8.34 6.53 10.68
CA LEU A 190 -8.08 5.11 10.95
C LEU A 190 -9.33 4.40 11.46
N LEU A 191 -10.09 5.02 12.36
CA LEU A 191 -11.34 4.46 12.87
C LEU A 191 -12.36 4.26 11.74
N PHE A 192 -12.55 5.26 10.87
CA PHE A 192 -13.43 5.11 9.71
C PHE A 192 -13.01 3.96 8.80
N LEU A 193 -11.71 3.85 8.51
CA LEU A 193 -11.19 2.77 7.68
C LEU A 193 -11.38 1.39 8.33
N LEU A 194 -11.11 1.28 9.64
CA LEU A 194 -11.30 0.04 10.38
C LEU A 194 -12.78 -0.35 10.47
N CYS A 195 -13.68 0.61 10.71
CA CYS A 195 -15.11 0.37 10.69
C CYS A 195 -15.56 -0.11 9.31
N TRP A 196 -15.07 0.51 8.23
CA TRP A 196 -15.32 0.05 6.87
C TRP A 196 -14.81 -1.37 6.61
N PHE A 197 -13.67 -1.76 7.18
CA PHE A 197 -13.14 -3.12 7.01
C PHE A 197 -13.93 -4.18 7.77
N HIS A 198 -14.52 -3.83 8.92
CA HIS A 198 -15.16 -4.79 9.81
C HIS A 198 -16.68 -4.83 9.71
N PHE A 199 -17.34 -3.74 9.30
CA PHE A 199 -18.80 -3.63 9.36
C PHE A 199 -19.46 -3.43 7.99
N GLU A 200 -18.73 -3.02 6.96
CA GLU A 200 -19.29 -2.93 5.61
C GLU A 200 -19.38 -4.31 4.97
N GLY A 201 -20.60 -4.83 4.81
CA GLY A 201 -20.85 -6.20 4.34
C GLY A 201 -20.41 -6.47 2.90
N THR A 202 -20.26 -5.41 2.09
CA THR A 202 -19.79 -5.48 0.71
C THR A 202 -18.27 -5.48 0.58
N ASN A 203 -17.56 -5.18 1.66
CA ASN A 203 -16.11 -5.10 1.64
C ASN A 203 -15.46 -6.49 1.77
N ASN A 204 -14.65 -6.84 0.77
CA ASN A 204 -14.03 -8.15 0.67
C ASN A 204 -12.62 -8.23 1.27
N VAL A 205 -12.06 -7.13 1.79
CA VAL A 205 -10.65 -7.09 2.25
C VAL A 205 -10.32 -8.20 3.24
N ILE A 206 -11.10 -8.37 4.32
CA ILE A 206 -10.86 -9.44 5.30
C ILE A 206 -11.36 -10.79 4.77
N ARG A 207 -12.42 -10.77 3.96
CA ARG A 207 -13.18 -11.97 3.58
C ARG A 207 -12.46 -12.80 2.53
N LEU A 208 -11.96 -12.17 1.48
CA LEU A 208 -11.58 -12.82 0.22
C LEU A 208 -10.19 -12.39 -0.31
N THR A 209 -9.50 -11.43 0.32
CA THR A 209 -8.27 -10.87 -0.26
C THR A 209 -7.03 -11.02 0.63
N GLU A 210 -5.89 -11.02 -0.06
CA GLU A 210 -4.53 -11.08 0.47
C GLU A 210 -3.90 -9.70 0.71
N GLU A 211 -4.65 -8.66 0.36
CA GLU A 211 -4.17 -7.30 0.22
C GLU A 211 -3.61 -6.68 1.50
N GLY A 212 -4.01 -7.19 2.66
CA GLY A 212 -3.49 -6.73 3.95
C GLY A 212 -1.96 -6.76 4.00
N ILE A 213 -1.34 -7.81 3.44
CA ILE A 213 0.12 -7.94 3.36
C ILE A 213 0.72 -6.85 2.49
N ILE A 214 0.08 -6.58 1.34
CA ILE A 214 0.51 -5.54 0.40
C ILE A 214 0.43 -4.17 1.08
N TYR A 215 -0.67 -3.88 1.78
CA TYR A 215 -0.79 -2.63 2.55
C TYR A 215 0.37 -2.48 3.54
N ALA A 216 0.69 -3.55 4.28
CA ALA A 216 1.75 -3.54 5.27
C ALA A 216 3.13 -3.32 4.66
N TYR A 217 3.44 -3.92 3.50
CA TYR A 217 4.73 -3.72 2.84
C TYR A 217 4.91 -2.28 2.35
N TYR A 218 3.89 -1.70 1.73
CA TYR A 218 3.97 -0.31 1.26
C TYR A 218 3.96 0.69 2.42
N ALA A 219 3.19 0.44 3.49
CA ALA A 219 3.23 1.21 4.73
C ALA A 219 4.62 1.13 5.40
N LEU A 220 5.22 -0.06 5.44
CA LEU A 220 6.58 -0.27 5.94
C LEU A 220 7.61 0.46 5.09
N LEU A 221 7.47 0.46 3.76
CA LEU A 221 8.35 1.21 2.86
C LEU A 221 8.29 2.72 3.14
N ALA A 222 7.08 3.29 3.29
CA ALA A 222 6.92 4.70 3.64
C ALA A 222 7.60 5.06 4.97
N ALA A 223 7.38 4.24 6.00
CA ALA A 223 8.05 4.39 7.30
C ALA A 223 9.57 4.22 7.19
N ALA A 224 10.05 3.27 6.39
CA ALA A 224 11.47 2.99 6.18
C ALA A 224 12.18 4.16 5.52
N LEU A 225 11.59 4.74 4.47
CA LEU A 225 12.11 5.94 3.81
C LEU A 225 12.23 7.10 4.81
N LEU A 226 11.17 7.38 5.59
CA LEU A 226 11.16 8.46 6.59
C LEU A 226 12.10 8.21 7.77
N SER A 227 12.38 6.95 8.10
CA SER A 227 13.39 6.60 9.10
C SER A 227 14.82 6.91 8.63
N GLY A 228 15.02 7.11 7.33
CA GLY A 228 16.34 7.30 6.71
C GLY A 228 17.22 6.05 6.74
N ASN A 229 16.67 4.87 7.06
CA ASN A 229 17.42 3.62 7.13
C ASN A 229 17.46 2.93 5.75
N PRO A 230 18.59 2.96 5.01
CA PRO A 230 18.67 2.37 3.68
C PRO A 230 18.48 0.86 3.68
N TRP A 231 18.86 0.16 4.74
CA TRP A 231 18.68 -1.29 4.85
C TRP A 231 17.19 -1.65 4.90
N LEU A 232 16.44 -0.99 5.79
CA LEU A 232 15.01 -1.23 5.91
C LEU A 232 14.27 -0.81 4.63
N ALA A 233 14.69 0.29 4.00
CA ALA A 233 14.10 0.75 2.74
C ALA A 233 14.34 -0.26 1.61
N GLY A 234 15.54 -0.85 1.52
CA GLY A 234 15.86 -1.90 0.55
C GLY A 234 15.07 -3.19 0.78
N ILE A 235 14.97 -3.66 2.03
CA ILE A 235 14.14 -4.82 2.40
C ILE A 235 12.68 -4.58 2.02
N ALA A 236 12.10 -3.44 2.44
CA ALA A 236 10.71 -3.10 2.14
C ALA A 236 10.46 -2.93 0.64
N THR A 237 11.43 -2.38 -0.11
CA THR A 237 11.36 -2.30 -1.58
C THR A 237 11.29 -3.68 -2.21
N ALA A 238 12.12 -4.63 -1.77
CA ALA A 238 12.11 -6.00 -2.29
C ALA A 238 10.78 -6.69 -1.97
N LEU A 239 10.24 -6.52 -0.75
CA LEU A 239 8.93 -7.05 -0.36
C LEU A 239 7.81 -6.49 -1.24
N CYS A 240 7.76 -5.17 -1.45
CA CYS A 240 6.79 -4.54 -2.34
C CYS A 240 6.93 -5.04 -3.79
N PHE A 241 8.16 -5.11 -4.32
CA PHE A 241 8.42 -5.52 -5.70
C PHE A 241 8.03 -6.99 -5.94
N LEU A 242 8.36 -7.87 -4.99
CA LEU A 242 8.02 -9.30 -5.03
C LEU A 242 6.63 -9.60 -4.44
N SER A 243 5.81 -8.59 -4.16
CA SER A 243 4.39 -8.76 -3.87
C SER A 243 3.52 -8.19 -4.99
N ARG A 244 3.89 -7.04 -5.56
CA ARG A 244 3.12 -6.37 -6.62
C ARG A 244 3.97 -5.41 -7.44
N TYR A 245 3.76 -5.39 -8.75
CA TYR A 245 4.48 -4.55 -9.71
C TYR A 245 4.22 -3.03 -9.59
N ALA A 246 3.32 -2.56 -8.72
CA ALA A 246 3.00 -1.14 -8.56
C ALA A 246 4.21 -0.26 -8.24
N LEU A 247 5.26 -0.82 -7.64
CA LEU A 247 6.50 -0.11 -7.31
C LEU A 247 7.44 0.10 -8.51
N ILE A 248 7.22 -0.57 -9.64
CA ILE A 248 8.19 -0.62 -10.74
C ILE A 248 8.51 0.77 -11.32
N GLY A 249 7.53 1.67 -11.37
CA GLY A 249 7.70 3.04 -11.85
C GLY A 249 8.50 3.94 -10.92
N TRP A 250 8.49 3.66 -9.62
CA TRP A 250 9.21 4.44 -8.62
C TRP A 250 10.71 4.13 -8.60
N LEU A 251 11.10 2.89 -8.86
CA LEU A 251 12.50 2.47 -8.73
C LEU A 251 13.45 3.24 -9.67
N PRO A 252 13.15 3.44 -10.97
CA PRO A 252 13.97 4.29 -11.84
C PRO A 252 14.12 5.72 -11.30
N PHE A 253 13.04 6.32 -10.80
CA PHE A 253 13.09 7.63 -10.15
C PHE A 253 14.05 7.63 -8.95
N ALA A 254 13.91 6.67 -8.04
CA ALA A 254 14.72 6.59 -6.83
C ALA A 254 16.21 6.42 -7.15
N LEU A 255 16.54 5.54 -8.10
CA LEU A 255 17.91 5.31 -8.55
C LEU A 255 18.52 6.56 -9.19
N VAL A 256 17.81 7.19 -10.13
CA VAL A 256 18.28 8.42 -10.80
C VAL A 256 18.45 9.55 -9.78
N TYR A 257 17.51 9.70 -8.84
CA TYR A 257 17.60 10.73 -7.79
C TYR A 257 18.82 10.52 -6.88
N LEU A 258 19.04 9.30 -6.39
CA LEU A 258 20.18 8.95 -5.53
C LEU A 258 21.52 9.16 -6.25
N LEU A 259 21.62 8.76 -7.51
CA LEU A 259 22.80 8.98 -8.34
C LEU A 259 23.06 10.47 -8.57
N TYR A 260 22.02 11.24 -8.91
CA TYR A 260 22.12 12.68 -9.14
C TYR A 260 22.57 13.44 -7.88
N LYS A 261 22.04 13.07 -6.70
CA LYS A 261 22.45 13.64 -5.41
C LYS A 261 23.77 13.05 -4.87
N LYS A 262 24.39 12.11 -5.58
CA LYS A 262 25.65 11.43 -5.20
C LYS A 262 25.56 10.70 -3.85
N GLU A 263 24.38 10.18 -3.51
CA GLU A 263 24.10 9.46 -2.27
C GLU A 263 24.52 7.98 -2.36
N TYR A 264 25.75 7.72 -2.84
CA TYR A 264 26.25 6.36 -3.13
C TYR A 264 26.21 5.45 -1.90
N GLY A 265 26.53 6.02 -0.72
CA GLY A 265 26.47 5.33 0.56
C GLY A 265 25.07 4.80 0.89
N TYR A 266 24.03 5.58 0.59
CA TYR A 266 22.64 5.14 0.75
C TYR A 266 22.29 4.11 -0.31
N LEU A 267 22.61 4.40 -1.58
CA LEU A 267 22.30 3.57 -2.73
C LEU A 267 22.83 2.15 -2.61
N TRP A 268 24.09 1.95 -2.22
CA TRP A 268 24.65 0.59 -2.13
C TRP A 268 23.99 -0.21 -1.01
N ARG A 269 23.72 0.39 0.16
CA ARG A 269 23.05 -0.30 1.29
C ARG A 269 21.63 -0.68 0.93
N PHE A 270 20.92 0.24 0.28
CA PHE A 270 19.59 0.02 -0.25
C PHE A 270 19.58 -1.14 -1.27
N ALA A 271 20.48 -1.10 -2.25
CA ALA A 271 20.58 -2.13 -3.29
C ALA A 271 21.00 -3.48 -2.72
N ALA A 272 21.98 -3.52 -1.83
CA ALA A 272 22.46 -4.75 -1.19
C ALA A 272 21.37 -5.40 -0.33
N ALA A 273 20.65 -4.62 0.47
CA ALA A 273 19.55 -5.13 1.28
C ALA A 273 18.42 -5.68 0.39
N GLY A 274 18.02 -4.91 -0.63
CA GLY A 274 16.97 -5.33 -1.56
C GLY A 274 17.36 -6.58 -2.34
N ALA A 275 18.59 -6.66 -2.84
CA ALA A 275 19.11 -7.83 -3.55
C ALA A 275 19.17 -9.06 -2.62
N ALA A 276 19.70 -8.92 -1.40
CA ALA A 276 19.77 -10.02 -0.44
C ALA A 276 18.37 -10.56 -0.10
N THR A 277 17.41 -9.68 0.18
CA THR A 277 16.02 -10.07 0.42
C THR A 277 15.38 -10.71 -0.81
N GLY A 278 15.59 -10.14 -1.99
CA GLY A 278 15.05 -10.68 -3.24
C GLY A 278 15.60 -12.07 -3.56
N LEU A 279 16.90 -12.27 -3.42
CA LEU A 279 17.54 -13.57 -3.60
C LEU A 279 17.06 -14.59 -2.58
N LEU A 280 16.90 -14.20 -1.31
CA LEU A 280 16.38 -15.10 -0.27
C LEU A 280 14.96 -15.57 -0.60
N LEU A 281 14.09 -14.67 -1.08
CA LEU A 281 12.70 -14.98 -1.42
C LEU A 281 12.56 -15.77 -2.73
N LEU A 282 13.46 -15.53 -3.70
CA LEU A 282 13.47 -16.25 -4.97
C LEU A 282 14.23 -17.58 -4.91
N ALA A 283 15.13 -17.77 -3.94
CA ALA A 283 15.92 -19.00 -3.80
C ALA A 283 15.12 -20.31 -3.94
N PRO A 284 13.93 -20.48 -3.30
CA PRO A 284 13.20 -21.73 -3.43
C PRO A 284 12.51 -21.94 -4.78
N VAL A 285 12.27 -20.89 -5.57
CA VAL A 285 11.45 -20.94 -6.80
C VAL A 285 12.20 -20.52 -8.06
N GLY A 286 13.45 -20.06 -7.92
CA GLY A 286 14.24 -19.51 -9.01
C GLY A 286 13.61 -18.27 -9.66
N LEU A 287 13.84 -18.11 -10.96
CA LEU A 287 13.39 -16.95 -11.75
C LEU A 287 12.08 -17.19 -12.51
N GLN A 288 11.53 -18.40 -12.48
CA GLN A 288 10.27 -18.74 -13.15
C GLN A 288 9.11 -17.80 -12.80
N PRO A 289 8.89 -17.40 -11.52
CA PRO A 289 7.78 -16.52 -11.18
C PRO A 289 7.89 -15.15 -11.88
N LEU A 290 9.12 -14.64 -12.05
CA LEU A 290 9.36 -13.38 -12.74
C LEU A 290 9.05 -13.47 -14.23
N GLN A 291 9.36 -14.62 -14.86
CA GLN A 291 9.04 -14.87 -16.27
C GLN A 291 7.53 -14.96 -16.50
N ILE A 292 6.81 -15.68 -15.63
CA ILE A 292 5.33 -15.74 -15.68
C ILE A 292 4.75 -14.32 -15.57
N HIS A 293 5.24 -13.53 -14.61
CA HIS A 293 4.77 -12.18 -14.39
C HIS A 293 5.07 -11.24 -15.56
N ALA A 294 6.24 -11.36 -16.19
CA ALA A 294 6.63 -10.54 -17.35
C ALA A 294 5.71 -10.74 -18.56
N ASN A 295 5.04 -11.89 -18.66
CA ASN A 295 4.12 -12.21 -19.76
C ASN A 295 2.66 -11.79 -19.48
N GLN A 296 2.32 -11.39 -18.25
CA GLN A 296 0.95 -10.99 -17.87
C GLN A 296 0.41 -9.72 -18.55
N PRO A 297 1.20 -8.64 -18.79
CA PRO A 297 0.68 -7.38 -19.34
C PRO A 297 -0.20 -7.54 -20.60
N GLY A 298 0.16 -8.46 -21.50
CA GLY A 298 -0.60 -8.72 -22.73
C GLY A 298 -1.99 -9.32 -22.50
N LEU A 299 -2.23 -9.97 -21.35
CA LEU A 299 -3.50 -10.59 -21.00
C LEU A 299 -4.47 -9.61 -20.30
N TYR A 300 -3.94 -8.54 -19.70
CA TYR A 300 -4.73 -7.59 -18.92
C TYR A 300 -5.76 -6.81 -19.75
N ILE A 301 -5.44 -6.46 -20.99
CA ILE A 301 -6.38 -5.72 -21.87
C ILE A 301 -7.64 -6.55 -22.11
N ALA A 302 -7.47 -7.81 -22.55
CA ALA A 302 -8.59 -8.71 -22.81
C ALA A 302 -9.39 -9.03 -21.54
N HIS A 303 -8.69 -9.18 -20.40
CA HIS A 303 -9.33 -9.37 -19.10
C HIS A 303 -10.17 -8.14 -18.71
N ALA A 304 -9.61 -6.94 -18.80
CA ALA A 304 -10.32 -5.70 -18.46
C ALA A 304 -11.51 -5.43 -19.40
N GLU A 305 -11.39 -5.72 -20.69
CA GLU A 305 -12.50 -5.67 -21.65
C GLU A 305 -13.63 -6.65 -21.28
N ARG A 306 -13.29 -7.84 -20.77
CA ARG A 306 -14.26 -8.80 -20.24
C ARG A 306 -14.93 -8.27 -18.98
N VAL A 307 -14.16 -7.79 -18.01
CA VAL A 307 -14.69 -7.26 -16.75
C VAL A 307 -15.61 -6.06 -16.99
N TRP A 308 -15.28 -5.17 -17.93
CA TRP A 308 -16.17 -4.06 -18.31
C TRP A 308 -17.55 -4.51 -18.79
N ARG A 309 -17.61 -5.66 -19.46
CA ARG A 309 -18.85 -6.21 -20.04
C ARG A 309 -19.65 -7.00 -19.02
N GLU A 310 -18.96 -7.83 -18.24
CA GLU A 310 -19.59 -8.78 -17.31
C GLU A 310 -19.84 -8.17 -15.93
N ASN A 311 -18.96 -7.28 -15.47
CA ASN A 311 -18.97 -6.71 -14.11
C ASN A 311 -18.59 -5.20 -14.13
N PRO A 312 -19.33 -4.34 -14.86
CA PRO A 312 -19.01 -2.91 -14.98
C PRO A 312 -18.97 -2.16 -13.65
N GLU A 313 -19.62 -2.67 -12.61
CA GLU A 313 -19.68 -2.06 -11.29
C GLU A 313 -18.31 -1.89 -10.63
N TYR A 314 -17.30 -2.71 -10.96
CA TYR A 314 -15.92 -2.52 -10.46
C TYR A 314 -15.29 -1.20 -10.92
N PHE A 315 -15.74 -0.66 -12.05
CA PHE A 315 -15.30 0.64 -12.57
C PHE A 315 -16.11 1.78 -11.94
N TRP A 316 -17.43 1.61 -11.84
CA TRP A 316 -18.29 2.69 -11.38
C TRP A 316 -18.26 2.90 -9.86
N ARG A 317 -18.09 1.82 -9.08
CA ARG A 317 -18.10 1.83 -7.60
C ARG A 317 -16.71 1.93 -6.96
N SER A 318 -15.67 2.27 -7.74
CA SER A 318 -14.32 2.52 -7.23
C SER A 318 -13.91 3.99 -7.37
N VAL A 319 -12.73 4.36 -6.89
CA VAL A 319 -12.16 5.71 -7.07
C VAL A 319 -11.19 5.82 -8.25
N GLY A 320 -11.06 4.75 -9.05
CA GLY A 320 -10.14 4.73 -10.19
C GLY A 320 -10.61 5.61 -11.33
N LEU A 321 -9.66 6.17 -12.07
CA LEU A 321 -9.92 7.00 -13.25
C LEU A 321 -10.22 6.16 -14.51
N SER A 322 -10.06 4.84 -14.46
CA SER A 322 -10.34 3.96 -15.62
C SER A 322 -11.78 4.07 -16.12
N LYS A 323 -12.74 4.44 -15.25
CA LYS A 323 -14.13 4.71 -15.64
C LYS A 323 -14.29 5.83 -16.68
N PHE A 324 -13.38 6.82 -16.70
CA PHE A 324 -13.46 7.95 -17.63
C PHE A 324 -13.05 7.59 -19.06
N PHE A 325 -12.38 6.44 -19.25
CA PHE A 325 -12.07 5.91 -20.58
C PHE A 325 -13.25 5.13 -21.18
N GLY A 326 -14.15 4.61 -20.33
CA GLY A 326 -15.27 3.77 -20.72
C GLY A 326 -14.85 2.41 -21.29
N ALA A 327 -15.84 1.57 -21.60
CA ALA A 327 -15.61 0.21 -22.08
C ALA A 327 -14.81 0.13 -23.41
N GLY A 328 -14.95 1.13 -24.28
CA GLY A 328 -14.19 1.22 -25.54
C GLY A 328 -12.77 1.77 -25.38
N GLY A 329 -12.43 2.32 -24.22
CA GLY A 329 -11.16 3.01 -23.97
C GLY A 329 -10.12 2.18 -23.21
N VAL A 330 -10.33 0.87 -23.00
CA VAL A 330 -9.43 0.01 -22.20
C VAL A 330 -7.97 0.09 -22.68
N ARG A 331 -7.73 0.05 -23.99
CA ARG A 331 -6.36 0.15 -24.55
C ARG A 331 -5.71 1.51 -24.26
N ALA A 332 -6.49 2.59 -24.34
CA ALA A 332 -6.02 3.93 -24.02
C ALA A 332 -5.73 4.07 -22.52
N ASN A 333 -6.56 3.48 -21.66
CA ASN A 333 -6.31 3.41 -20.21
C ASN A 333 -5.01 2.64 -19.93
N HIS A 334 -4.86 1.45 -20.52
CA HIS A 334 -3.67 0.62 -20.34
C HIS A 334 -2.39 1.33 -20.80
N ALA A 335 -2.42 2.00 -21.96
CA ALA A 335 -1.30 2.80 -22.42
C ALA A 335 -0.99 3.96 -21.44
N THR A 336 -2.03 4.62 -20.92
CA THR A 336 -1.89 5.69 -19.92
C THR A 336 -1.27 5.16 -18.62
N LEU A 337 -1.69 3.98 -18.15
CA LEU A 337 -1.11 3.31 -17.00
C LEU A 337 0.38 3.00 -17.25
N LEU A 338 0.69 2.34 -18.36
CA LEU A 338 2.04 1.89 -18.68
C LEU A 338 3.00 3.08 -18.78
N TYR A 339 2.68 4.06 -19.62
CA TYR A 339 3.54 5.24 -19.80
C TYR A 339 3.54 6.13 -18.56
N GLY A 340 2.38 6.36 -17.94
CA GLY A 340 2.24 7.19 -16.75
C GLY A 340 3.05 6.65 -15.57
N THR A 341 3.08 5.32 -15.39
CA THR A 341 3.82 4.66 -14.30
C THR A 341 5.31 5.03 -14.32
N PHE A 342 5.93 5.15 -15.49
CA PHE A 342 7.36 5.50 -15.61
C PHE A 342 7.59 6.99 -15.84
N LEU A 343 6.81 7.63 -16.72
CA LEU A 343 7.01 9.02 -17.09
C LEU A 343 6.71 9.97 -15.94
N ALA A 344 5.65 9.75 -15.16
CA ALA A 344 5.27 10.71 -14.13
C ALA A 344 6.30 10.82 -12.99
N PRO A 345 6.84 9.72 -12.41
CA PRO A 345 7.93 9.83 -11.44
C PRO A 345 9.20 10.45 -12.04
N LEU A 346 9.54 10.16 -13.29
CA LEU A 346 10.71 10.76 -13.95
C LEU A 346 10.53 12.26 -14.23
N LEU A 347 9.35 12.68 -14.69
CA LEU A 347 9.00 14.10 -14.81
C LEU A 347 9.07 14.79 -13.44
N PHE A 348 8.57 14.14 -12.40
CA PHE A 348 8.67 14.63 -11.03
C PHE A 348 10.13 14.81 -10.58
N PHE A 349 11.04 13.89 -10.92
CA PHE A 349 12.48 14.09 -10.72
C PHE A 349 12.98 15.40 -11.34
N PHE A 350 12.61 15.70 -12.59
CA PHE A 350 13.05 16.93 -13.25
C PHE A 350 12.54 18.20 -12.57
N LEU A 351 11.35 18.15 -11.96
CA LEU A 351 10.79 19.24 -11.16
C LEU A 351 11.58 19.45 -9.87
N ILE A 352 11.93 18.37 -9.15
CA ILE A 352 12.52 18.48 -7.81
C ILE A 352 14.06 18.49 -7.78
N ARG A 353 14.75 18.10 -8.86
CA ARG A 353 16.22 17.87 -8.85
C ARG A 353 17.03 19.09 -8.39
N LYS A 354 16.57 20.30 -8.69
CA LYS A 354 17.21 21.56 -8.29
C LYS A 354 16.81 22.04 -6.89
N MET A 355 15.79 21.44 -6.28
CA MET A 355 15.33 21.80 -4.94
C MET A 355 16.26 21.21 -3.87
N THR A 356 16.40 21.93 -2.77
CA THR A 356 17.08 21.48 -1.55
C THR A 356 16.08 20.80 -0.62
N VAL A 357 15.74 19.55 -0.95
CA VAL A 357 14.80 18.72 -0.19
C VAL A 357 15.59 17.62 0.53
N PRO A 358 15.26 17.27 1.78
CA PRO A 358 15.95 16.17 2.44
C PRO A 358 15.61 14.83 1.76
N LEU A 359 16.60 13.94 1.67
CA LEU A 359 16.53 12.71 0.89
C LEU A 359 15.29 11.85 1.18
N PRO A 360 14.91 11.57 2.44
CA PRO A 360 13.69 10.81 2.75
C PRO A 360 12.41 11.38 2.13
N GLN A 361 12.23 12.70 2.20
CA GLN A 361 11.05 13.40 1.68
C GLN A 361 11.01 13.32 0.16
N ALA A 362 12.14 13.50 -0.52
CA ALA A 362 12.19 13.39 -1.98
C ALA A 362 11.84 11.98 -2.47
N LEU A 363 12.39 10.94 -1.83
CA LEU A 363 12.09 9.54 -2.18
C LEU A 363 10.62 9.19 -1.92
N LEU A 364 10.08 9.65 -0.78
CA LEU A 364 8.68 9.41 -0.42
C LEU A 364 7.70 10.17 -1.32
N ALA A 365 7.98 11.43 -1.66
CA ALA A 365 7.15 12.20 -2.57
C ALA A 365 7.10 11.55 -3.97
N GLY A 366 8.24 11.06 -4.46
CA GLY A 366 8.27 10.31 -5.71
C GLY A 366 7.51 8.98 -5.62
N LEU A 367 7.55 8.29 -4.47
CA LEU A 367 6.74 7.09 -4.21
C LEU A 367 5.25 7.44 -4.28
N GLN A 368 4.84 8.53 -3.63
CA GLN A 368 3.46 8.99 -3.64
C GLN A 368 2.97 9.30 -5.07
N VAL A 369 3.79 9.97 -5.90
CA VAL A 369 3.46 10.22 -7.31
C VAL A 369 3.29 8.90 -8.06
N ALA A 370 4.26 7.99 -7.94
CA ALA A 370 4.21 6.69 -8.63
C ALA A 370 2.95 5.90 -8.28
N LEU A 371 2.62 5.79 -6.98
CA LEU A 371 1.42 5.09 -6.54
C LEU A 371 0.13 5.80 -6.96
N THR A 372 0.10 7.13 -6.89
CA THR A 372 -1.07 7.91 -7.30
C THR A 372 -1.38 7.66 -8.77
N ILE A 373 -0.37 7.69 -9.65
CA ILE A 373 -0.59 7.40 -11.06
C ILE A 373 -0.96 5.92 -11.26
N PHE A 374 -0.18 5.00 -10.71
CA PHE A 374 -0.40 3.58 -10.91
C PHE A 374 -1.82 3.15 -10.53
N TYR A 375 -2.25 3.42 -9.29
CA TYR A 375 -3.54 2.96 -8.78
C TYR A 375 -4.72 3.64 -9.47
N ASN A 376 -4.60 4.92 -9.86
CA ASN A 376 -5.70 5.61 -10.52
C ASN A 376 -5.93 5.16 -11.97
N PHE A 377 -4.92 4.62 -12.64
CA PHE A 377 -5.03 4.18 -14.04
C PHE A 377 -5.04 2.65 -14.20
N MET A 378 -5.18 1.87 -13.12
CA MET A 378 -5.29 0.40 -13.24
C MET A 378 -6.41 -0.02 -14.18
N ASP A 379 -6.14 -1.06 -14.98
CA ASP A 379 -7.09 -1.54 -15.98
C ASP A 379 -8.40 -2.07 -15.39
N VAL A 380 -8.34 -2.63 -14.18
CA VAL A 380 -9.52 -2.98 -13.39
C VAL A 380 -9.39 -2.36 -12.01
N SER A 381 -10.29 -1.45 -11.69
CA SER A 381 -10.20 -0.62 -10.48
C SER A 381 -10.87 -1.29 -9.28
N TYR A 382 -10.42 -2.48 -8.89
CA TYR A 382 -10.95 -3.12 -7.67
C TYR A 382 -10.72 -2.22 -6.44
N LEU A 383 -11.78 -1.95 -5.68
CA LEU A 383 -11.75 -0.97 -4.59
C LEU A 383 -10.67 -1.28 -3.54
N TYR A 384 -10.46 -2.56 -3.22
CA TYR A 384 -9.49 -2.97 -2.22
C TYR A 384 -8.05 -2.55 -2.55
N LEU A 385 -7.70 -2.46 -3.84
CA LEU A 385 -6.37 -2.06 -4.28
C LEU A 385 -6.01 -0.64 -3.80
N PHE A 386 -7.00 0.26 -3.76
CA PHE A 386 -6.82 1.66 -3.39
C PHE A 386 -6.51 1.89 -1.90
N TYR A 387 -6.66 0.88 -1.04
CA TYR A 387 -6.23 1.02 0.36
C TYR A 387 -4.70 1.06 0.49
N THR A 388 -3.95 0.53 -0.50
CA THR A 388 -2.49 0.59 -0.50
C THR A 388 -1.97 2.04 -0.50
N PRO A 389 -2.29 2.91 -1.48
CA PRO A 389 -1.86 4.31 -1.44
C PRO A 389 -2.45 5.08 -0.24
N VAL A 390 -3.64 4.71 0.26
CA VAL A 390 -4.21 5.33 1.48
C VAL A 390 -3.34 5.07 2.70
N PHE A 391 -2.91 3.83 2.92
CA PHE A 391 -2.02 3.52 4.04
C PHE A 391 -0.65 4.21 3.91
N VAL A 392 -0.11 4.32 2.69
CA VAL A 392 1.10 5.11 2.43
C VAL A 392 0.90 6.57 2.82
N SER A 393 -0.22 7.19 2.43
CA SER A 393 -0.56 8.57 2.78
C SER A 393 -0.74 8.76 4.30
N LEU A 394 -1.43 7.84 4.98
CA LEU A 394 -1.65 7.91 6.43
C LEU A 394 -0.34 7.78 7.22
N VAL A 395 0.51 6.82 6.85
CA VAL A 395 1.84 6.66 7.45
C VAL A 395 2.70 7.89 7.19
N SER A 396 2.69 8.40 5.95
CA SER A 396 3.43 9.62 5.58
C SER A 396 3.01 10.80 6.46
N GLY A 397 1.70 11.04 6.59
CA GLY A 397 1.14 12.10 7.43
C GLY A 397 1.53 11.93 8.90
N ALA A 398 1.39 10.72 9.45
CA ALA A 398 1.72 10.43 10.84
C ALA A 398 3.19 10.70 11.19
N TRP A 399 4.11 10.19 10.37
CA TRP A 399 5.56 10.31 10.60
C TRP A 399 6.06 11.73 10.38
N LEU A 400 5.57 12.43 9.36
CA LEU A 400 5.92 13.83 9.10
C LEU A 400 5.35 14.77 10.18
N LEU A 401 4.12 14.52 10.64
CA LEU A 401 3.53 15.23 11.77
C LEU A 401 4.38 15.07 13.03
N ALA A 402 4.73 13.82 13.38
CA ALA A 402 5.57 13.50 14.53
C ALA A 402 6.94 14.20 14.48
N GLY A 403 7.58 14.24 13.31
CA GLY A 403 8.86 14.95 13.15
C GLY A 403 8.72 16.47 13.22
N SER A 404 7.61 17.05 12.71
CA SER A 404 7.37 18.49 12.71
C SER A 404 7.13 19.08 14.10
N GLU A 405 6.41 18.37 14.97
CA GLU A 405 6.15 18.81 16.35
C GLU A 405 7.42 18.93 17.19
N ARG A 406 8.47 18.21 16.79
CA ARG A 406 9.74 18.20 17.48
C ARG A 406 10.52 19.48 17.24
N LYS A 407 10.68 19.84 15.96
CA LYS A 407 11.38 21.07 15.55
C LYS A 407 10.79 22.32 16.21
N ILE A 408 9.48 22.33 16.43
CA ILE A 408 8.80 23.45 17.09
C ILE A 408 9.08 23.49 18.60
N ALA A 409 9.32 22.34 19.24
CA ALA A 409 9.59 22.30 20.67
C ALA A 409 11.06 22.51 21.03
N ASP A 410 11.96 22.39 20.05
CA ASP A 410 13.38 22.71 20.19
C ASP A 410 13.66 24.21 19.90
N LEU A 411 12.64 24.95 19.41
CA LEU A 411 12.62 26.41 19.26
C LEU A 411 11.93 27.03 20.49
#